data_AF-A0A3D5R1F6-F1
#
_entry.id   AF-A0A3D5R1F6-F1
#
_cell.length_a   1.000
_cell.length_b   1.000
_cell.length_c   1.000
_cell.angle_alpha   90.00
_cell.angle_beta   90.00
_cell.angle_gamma   90.00
#
_symmetry.space_group_name_H-M   'P 1'
#
loop_
_entity.id
_entity.type
_entity.pdbx_description
1 polymer ?
#
loop_
_entity_poly.entity_id
_entity_poly.type
_entity_poly.pdbx_seq_one_letter_code
_entity_poly.pdbx_strand_id
1 'polypeptide(L)'
;YHKDWNFQVVKTGDKLSLGKKELIFVEAMMLHWPDSMMTYLTGDAILFSNDAFGQHIASEHMFNDLVVQSELFEEATKYYANILTPFSPLVTKKINEVVALNLPLNFICPSHGVIWRDNPLQIAQQYLQWAADYQENQITIIYDTMWDGTRMLAENIAKGIKQKDGKVTVKLYNISRSDINDVVTEVFKSRAILIGSPTINKGILNAMAAFLEMITGLKFKNKKAAAFGCYGWSGESVKILNDHLGRAGFELTGDGLKAMWQPGDEALAQALSFGKAFAERV
;
A
#
# COMPACT_ATOMS: atom_id res chain seq x y z
N TYR A 1 -15.30 8.03 -31.20
CA TYR A 1 -14.20 8.93 -30.81
C TYR A 1 -14.10 10.05 -31.84
N HIS A 2 -13.87 11.30 -31.41
CA HIS A 2 -13.82 12.53 -32.25
C HIS A 2 -15.14 13.01 -32.87
N LYS A 3 -16.27 12.88 -32.17
CA LYS A 3 -17.50 13.60 -32.53
C LYS A 3 -17.55 14.92 -31.77
N ASP A 4 -18.26 15.90 -32.33
CA ASP A 4 -18.62 17.13 -31.62
C ASP A 4 -19.74 16.80 -30.61
N TRP A 5 -19.33 16.35 -29.43
CA TRP A 5 -20.23 16.01 -28.35
C TRP A 5 -20.58 17.27 -27.55
N ASN A 6 -21.85 17.42 -27.21
CA ASN A 6 -22.34 18.54 -26.39
C ASN A 6 -21.99 18.30 -24.91
N PHE A 7 -20.73 18.54 -24.55
CA PHE A 7 -20.25 18.41 -23.19
C PHE A 7 -20.78 19.55 -22.31
N GLN A 8 -21.18 19.19 -21.09
CA GLN A 8 -21.55 20.13 -20.04
C GLN A 8 -20.57 19.93 -18.89
N VAL A 9 -19.72 20.92 -18.64
CA VAL A 9 -18.75 20.87 -17.54
C VAL A 9 -19.48 21.11 -16.23
N VAL A 10 -19.24 20.25 -15.25
CA VAL A 10 -19.84 20.33 -13.91
C VAL A 10 -18.76 20.59 -12.87
N LYS A 11 -19.15 21.24 -11.78
CA LYS A 11 -18.33 21.50 -10.60
C LYS A 11 -19.00 20.93 -9.35
N THR A 12 -18.25 20.93 -8.26
CA THR A 12 -18.78 20.54 -6.96
C THR A 12 -20.00 21.38 -6.59
N GLY A 13 -21.11 20.69 -6.30
CA GLY A 13 -22.39 21.30 -5.94
C GLY A 13 -23.33 21.59 -7.12
N ASP A 14 -22.85 21.48 -8.37
CA ASP A 14 -23.73 21.57 -9.54
C ASP A 14 -24.75 20.43 -9.52
N LYS A 15 -25.94 20.72 -10.05
CA LYS A 15 -27.08 19.81 -10.00
C LYS A 15 -27.69 19.58 -11.38
N LEU A 16 -28.11 18.34 -11.61
CA LEU A 16 -28.92 17.95 -12.77
C LEU A 16 -30.25 17.36 -12.29
N SER A 17 -31.36 18.03 -12.60
CA SER A 17 -32.69 17.52 -12.25
C SER A 17 -33.08 16.33 -13.14
N LEU A 18 -33.62 15.30 -12.52
CA LEU A 18 -34.28 14.14 -13.14
C LEU A 18 -35.80 14.17 -12.89
N GLY A 19 -36.36 15.34 -12.53
CA GLY A 19 -37.73 15.51 -12.09
C GLY A 19 -37.85 15.46 -10.56
N LYS A 20 -38.24 14.30 -9.99
CA LYS A 20 -38.42 14.15 -8.53
C LYS A 20 -37.11 14.01 -7.74
N LYS A 21 -36.01 13.77 -8.44
CA LYS A 21 -34.67 13.56 -7.89
C LYS A 21 -33.68 14.43 -8.66
N GLU A 22 -32.50 14.61 -8.08
CA GLU A 22 -31.40 15.39 -8.67
C GLU A 22 -30.11 14.58 -8.56
N LEU A 23 -29.24 14.71 -9.56
CA LEU A 23 -27.83 14.36 -9.45
C LEU A 23 -27.07 15.56 -8.94
N ILE A 24 -26.20 15.37 -7.95
CA ILE A 24 -25.28 16.38 -7.42
C ILE A 24 -23.86 15.91 -7.73
N PHE A 25 -23.06 16.75 -8.36
CA PHE A 25 -21.68 16.42 -8.71
C PHE A 25 -20.71 16.88 -7.62
N VAL A 26 -19.68 16.09 -7.36
CA VAL A 26 -18.61 16.39 -6.38
C VAL A 26 -17.27 16.10 -7.04
N GLU A 27 -16.48 17.13 -7.31
CA GLU A 27 -15.15 16.94 -7.92
C GLU A 27 -14.26 16.18 -6.93
N ALA A 28 -13.44 15.27 -7.44
CA ALA A 28 -12.53 14.45 -6.66
C ALA A 28 -11.16 14.39 -7.36
N MET A 29 -10.66 15.55 -7.79
CA MET A 29 -9.40 15.65 -8.53
C MET A 29 -8.24 14.94 -7.81
N MET A 30 -7.50 14.13 -8.56
CA MET A 30 -6.42 13.27 -8.08
C MET A 30 -6.87 12.17 -7.09
N LEU A 31 -8.15 11.80 -7.09
CA LEU A 31 -8.71 10.63 -6.40
C LEU A 31 -9.36 9.66 -7.40
N HIS A 32 -8.61 9.02 -8.30
CA HIS A 32 -7.14 9.04 -8.41
C HIS A 32 -6.60 9.80 -9.63
N TRP A 33 -7.45 10.32 -10.50
CA TRP A 33 -7.06 11.06 -11.71
C TRP A 33 -7.51 12.53 -11.69
N PRO A 34 -6.91 13.40 -12.53
CA PRO A 34 -7.26 14.83 -12.57
C PRO A 34 -8.74 15.11 -12.87
N ASP A 35 -9.41 14.22 -13.60
CA ASP A 35 -10.81 14.32 -14.03
C ASP A 35 -11.80 13.57 -13.12
N SER A 36 -11.31 12.90 -12.07
CA SER A 36 -12.15 12.13 -11.16
C SER A 36 -13.20 13.01 -10.48
N MET A 37 -14.44 12.52 -10.44
CA MET A 37 -15.56 13.10 -9.71
C MET A 37 -16.51 12.00 -9.21
N MET A 38 -17.31 12.33 -8.21
CA MET A 38 -18.40 11.49 -7.71
C MET A 38 -19.74 12.12 -8.08
N THR A 39 -20.78 11.29 -8.17
CA THR A 39 -22.15 11.75 -8.39
C THR A 39 -23.05 11.22 -7.28
N TYR A 40 -23.84 12.09 -6.67
CA TYR A 40 -24.80 11.74 -5.63
C TYR A 40 -26.23 11.87 -6.15
N LEU A 41 -27.08 10.87 -5.93
CA LEU A 41 -28.50 10.90 -6.29
C LEU A 41 -29.36 11.19 -5.06
N THR A 42 -30.10 12.30 -5.11
CA THR A 42 -31.02 12.70 -4.02
C THR A 42 -32.23 11.77 -3.94
N GLY A 43 -32.88 11.74 -2.77
CA GLY A 43 -34.03 10.87 -2.50
C GLY A 43 -33.61 9.44 -2.15
N ASP A 44 -32.93 8.74 -3.08
CA ASP A 44 -32.45 7.37 -2.83
C ASP A 44 -31.19 7.33 -1.96
N ALA A 45 -30.48 8.46 -1.86
CA ALA A 45 -29.25 8.62 -1.08
C ALA A 45 -28.12 7.67 -1.53
N ILE A 46 -27.84 7.69 -2.84
CA ILE A 46 -26.83 6.85 -3.49
C ILE A 46 -25.63 7.71 -3.88
N LEU A 47 -24.43 7.30 -3.48
CA LEU A 47 -23.18 7.86 -3.97
C LEU A 47 -22.58 6.94 -5.05
N PHE A 48 -22.52 7.41 -6.29
CA PHE A 48 -21.73 6.80 -7.36
C PHE A 48 -20.29 7.32 -7.25
N SER A 49 -19.43 6.55 -6.61
CA SER A 49 -18.08 6.98 -6.20
C SER A 49 -17.00 6.67 -7.22
N ASN A 50 -17.33 5.95 -8.31
CA ASN A 50 -16.36 5.45 -9.28
C ASN A 50 -15.25 4.68 -8.55
N ASP A 51 -13.97 4.98 -8.78
CA ASP A 51 -12.85 4.21 -8.25
C ASP A 51 -12.75 4.25 -6.71
N ALA A 52 -13.16 5.36 -6.09
CA ALA A 52 -13.16 5.49 -4.64
C ALA A 52 -14.11 4.46 -4.00
N PHE A 53 -13.65 3.81 -2.93
CA PHE A 53 -14.35 2.75 -2.21
C PHE A 53 -14.58 1.47 -3.03
N GLY A 54 -13.96 1.36 -4.21
CA GLY A 54 -13.95 0.15 -5.02
C GLY A 54 -12.95 -0.90 -4.54
N GLN A 55 -13.02 -2.05 -5.19
CA GLN A 55 -12.07 -3.15 -5.06
C GLN A 55 -12.08 -3.99 -6.35
N HIS A 56 -11.11 -4.90 -6.51
CA HIS A 56 -11.04 -5.80 -7.67
C HIS A 56 -11.45 -7.25 -7.33
N ILE A 57 -12.68 -7.43 -6.83
CA ILE A 57 -13.31 -8.73 -6.62
C ILE A 57 -14.32 -9.02 -7.74
N ALA A 58 -14.34 -10.27 -8.21
CA ALA A 58 -15.40 -10.79 -9.06
C ALA A 58 -16.31 -11.68 -8.21
N SER A 59 -17.62 -11.40 -8.23
CA SER A 59 -18.62 -12.19 -7.52
C SER A 59 -19.94 -12.22 -8.31
N GLU A 60 -20.71 -13.30 -8.17
CA GLU A 60 -22.09 -13.35 -8.66
C GLU A 60 -23.03 -12.47 -7.82
N HIS A 61 -22.62 -12.13 -6.59
CA HIS A 61 -23.35 -11.25 -5.71
C HIS A 61 -22.86 -9.80 -5.85
N MET A 62 -23.81 -8.86 -5.95
CA MET A 62 -23.50 -7.44 -6.14
C MET A 62 -23.30 -6.66 -4.84
N PHE A 63 -23.71 -7.18 -3.68
CA PHE A 63 -23.76 -6.40 -2.44
C PHE A 63 -22.78 -6.89 -1.39
N ASN A 64 -22.23 -5.95 -0.60
CA ASN A 64 -21.18 -6.22 0.38
C ASN A 64 -21.57 -7.27 1.43
N ASP A 65 -22.83 -7.34 1.87
CA ASP A 65 -23.33 -8.31 2.85
C ASP A 65 -23.48 -9.75 2.31
N LEU A 66 -23.37 -9.93 1.00
CA LEU A 66 -23.56 -11.22 0.33
C LEU A 66 -22.24 -11.91 -0.05
N VAL A 67 -21.09 -11.31 0.24
CA VAL A 67 -19.77 -11.84 -0.09
C VAL A 67 -18.96 -12.20 1.16
N VAL A 68 -17.89 -12.97 0.98
CA VAL A 68 -16.98 -13.33 2.06
C VAL A 68 -16.24 -12.07 2.53
N GLN A 69 -16.50 -11.68 3.78
CA GLN A 69 -16.01 -10.39 4.31
C GLN A 69 -14.48 -10.28 4.32
N SER A 70 -13.76 -11.38 4.63
CA SER A 70 -12.30 -11.36 4.63
C SER A 70 -11.72 -11.08 3.25
N GLU A 71 -12.28 -11.69 2.20
CA GLU A 71 -11.85 -11.48 0.81
C GLU A 71 -12.18 -10.06 0.34
N LEU A 72 -13.37 -9.56 0.69
CA LEU A 72 -13.79 -8.19 0.38
C LEU A 72 -12.80 -7.16 0.95
N PHE A 73 -12.43 -7.29 2.22
CA PHE A 73 -11.51 -6.37 2.87
C PHE A 73 -10.06 -6.56 2.43
N GLU A 74 -9.64 -7.77 2.08
CA GLU A 74 -8.32 -8.02 1.49
C GLU A 74 -8.18 -7.28 0.16
N GLU A 75 -9.15 -7.44 -0.75
CA GLU A 75 -9.14 -6.77 -2.05
C GLU A 75 -9.28 -5.24 -1.92
N ALA A 76 -10.11 -4.74 -0.99
CA ALA A 76 -10.21 -3.31 -0.74
C ALA A 76 -8.91 -2.72 -0.17
N THR A 77 -8.22 -3.44 0.73
CA THR A 77 -6.92 -3.02 1.26
C THR A 77 -5.87 -3.02 0.16
N LYS A 78 -5.83 -4.09 -0.66
CA LYS A 78 -4.90 -4.21 -1.79
C LYS A 78 -5.11 -3.09 -2.80
N TYR A 79 -6.36 -2.79 -3.14
CA TYR A 79 -6.72 -1.68 -4.02
C TYR A 79 -6.20 -0.33 -3.48
N TYR A 80 -6.50 -0.03 -2.22
CA TYR A 80 -6.04 1.22 -1.59
C TYR A 80 -4.52 1.32 -1.56
N ALA A 81 -3.84 0.27 -1.08
CA ALA A 81 -2.39 0.22 -0.90
C ALA A 81 -1.63 0.47 -2.21
N ASN A 82 -2.14 -0.06 -3.33
CA ASN A 82 -1.46 -0.04 -4.62
C ASN A 82 -1.82 1.19 -5.49
N ILE A 83 -2.93 1.86 -5.22
CA ILE A 83 -3.44 2.95 -6.09
C ILE A 83 -3.55 4.27 -5.32
N LEU A 84 -4.07 4.24 -4.09
CA LEU A 84 -4.51 5.44 -3.37
C LEU A 84 -3.53 5.94 -2.33
N THR A 85 -2.56 5.12 -1.88
CA THR A 85 -1.50 5.53 -0.93
C THR A 85 -0.86 6.91 -1.22
N PRO A 86 -0.43 7.25 -2.45
CA PRO A 86 0.17 8.57 -2.70
C PRO A 86 -0.80 9.74 -2.57
N PHE A 87 -2.11 9.47 -2.53
CA PHE A 87 -3.20 10.44 -2.45
C PHE A 87 -3.90 10.44 -1.08
N SER A 88 -3.41 9.70 -0.08
CA SER A 88 -3.99 9.62 1.26
C SER A 88 -4.39 10.97 1.88
N PRO A 89 -3.58 12.06 1.81
CA PRO A 89 -4.00 13.36 2.34
C PRO A 89 -5.26 13.95 1.67
N LEU A 90 -5.46 13.66 0.38
CA LEU A 90 -6.63 14.10 -0.37
C LEU A 90 -7.87 13.29 0.01
N VAL A 91 -7.72 12.00 0.32
CA VAL A 91 -8.81 11.11 0.76
C VAL A 91 -9.47 11.68 2.01
N THR A 92 -8.68 11.99 3.06
CA THR A 92 -9.22 12.55 4.31
C THR A 92 -9.96 13.86 4.07
N LYS A 93 -9.38 14.76 3.27
CA LYS A 93 -10.02 16.05 2.93
C LYS A 93 -11.35 15.84 2.22
N LYS A 94 -11.40 14.94 1.22
CA LYS A 94 -12.60 14.70 0.43
C LYS A 94 -13.70 14.01 1.23
N ILE A 95 -13.36 13.03 2.07
CA ILE A 95 -14.35 12.39 2.96
C ILE A 95 -14.95 13.43 3.92
N ASN A 96 -14.13 14.28 4.54
CA ASN A 96 -14.63 15.33 5.44
C ASN A 96 -15.53 16.34 4.71
N GLU A 97 -15.20 16.70 3.47
CA GLU A 97 -16.03 17.58 2.63
C GLU A 97 -17.39 16.96 2.32
N VAL A 98 -17.43 15.67 1.93
CA VAL A 98 -18.68 14.96 1.64
C VAL A 98 -19.53 14.78 2.91
N VAL A 99 -18.91 14.45 4.04
CA VAL A 99 -19.61 14.36 5.33
C VAL A 99 -20.20 15.71 5.75
N ALA A 100 -19.49 16.81 5.51
CA ALA A 100 -19.96 18.16 5.82
C ALA A 100 -21.19 18.60 5.00
N LEU A 101 -21.48 17.94 3.87
CA LEU A 101 -22.72 18.16 3.12
C LEU A 101 -23.96 17.64 3.85
N ASN A 102 -23.78 16.84 4.91
CA ASN A 102 -24.85 16.27 5.75
C ASN A 102 -25.94 15.56 4.91
N LEU A 103 -25.50 14.86 3.86
CA LEU A 103 -26.38 14.11 2.98
C LEU A 103 -26.64 12.71 3.57
N PRO A 104 -27.88 12.21 3.52
CA PRO A 104 -28.14 10.81 3.85
C PRO A 104 -27.35 9.90 2.88
N LEU A 105 -26.91 8.75 3.37
CA LEU A 105 -26.15 7.79 2.56
C LEU A 105 -26.64 6.37 2.83
N ASN A 106 -27.38 5.83 1.87
CA ASN A 106 -27.92 4.47 1.91
C ASN A 106 -27.02 3.51 1.12
N PHE A 107 -26.38 3.98 0.05
CA PHE A 107 -25.53 3.17 -0.82
C PHE A 107 -24.27 3.91 -1.24
N ILE A 108 -23.16 3.18 -1.33
CA ILE A 108 -21.98 3.58 -2.10
C ILE A 108 -21.81 2.57 -3.24
N CYS A 109 -21.88 3.07 -4.47
CA CYS A 109 -21.78 2.32 -5.71
C CYS A 109 -20.46 2.67 -6.42
N PRO A 110 -19.36 1.94 -6.15
CA PRO A 110 -18.10 2.12 -6.87
C PRO A 110 -18.20 1.59 -8.31
N SER A 111 -17.22 1.93 -9.15
CA SER A 111 -17.04 1.40 -10.52
C SER A 111 -16.57 -0.05 -10.55
N HIS A 112 -15.99 -0.52 -9.44
CA HIS A 112 -15.37 -1.83 -9.33
C HIS A 112 -15.87 -2.59 -8.11
N GLY A 113 -16.23 -3.86 -8.33
CA GLY A 113 -16.57 -4.78 -7.26
C GLY A 113 -18.02 -4.70 -6.79
N VAL A 114 -18.21 -4.81 -5.48
CA VAL A 114 -19.51 -4.85 -4.82
C VAL A 114 -19.99 -3.45 -4.44
N ILE A 115 -21.30 -3.32 -4.34
CA ILE A 115 -22.01 -2.16 -3.82
C ILE A 115 -22.08 -2.26 -2.30
N TRP A 116 -21.74 -1.17 -1.61
CA TRP A 116 -21.91 -1.05 -0.18
C TRP A 116 -23.34 -0.61 0.13
N ARG A 117 -24.18 -1.52 0.62
CA ARG A 117 -25.56 -1.23 1.06
C ARG A 117 -25.78 -1.46 2.55
N ASP A 118 -25.11 -2.46 3.11
CA ASP A 118 -25.17 -2.76 4.53
C ASP A 118 -24.03 -2.00 5.21
N ASN A 119 -24.39 -1.09 6.12
CA ASN A 119 -23.45 -0.17 6.76
C ASN A 119 -22.45 0.47 5.77
N PRO A 120 -22.91 1.27 4.78
CA PRO A 120 -22.04 1.81 3.72
C PRO A 120 -20.91 2.68 4.25
N LEU A 121 -21.05 3.27 5.43
CA LEU A 121 -20.00 4.08 6.06
C LEU A 121 -18.78 3.27 6.50
N GLN A 122 -18.87 1.93 6.59
CA GLN A 122 -17.75 1.09 7.00
C GLN A 122 -16.50 1.31 6.13
N ILE A 123 -16.67 1.40 4.81
CA ILE A 123 -15.55 1.57 3.89
C ILE A 123 -14.99 2.99 3.94
N ALA A 124 -15.83 4.00 4.16
CA ALA A 124 -15.38 5.38 4.33
C ALA A 124 -14.57 5.54 5.62
N GLN A 125 -15.01 4.92 6.73
CA GLN A 125 -14.26 4.87 7.98
C GLN A 125 -12.93 4.14 7.81
N GLN A 126 -12.93 3.04 7.07
CA GLN A 126 -11.71 2.29 6.78
C GLN A 126 -10.73 3.10 5.92
N TYR A 127 -11.21 3.83 4.91
CA TYR A 127 -10.39 4.75 4.11
C TYR A 127 -9.79 5.88 4.96
N LEU A 128 -10.49 6.39 5.97
CA LEU A 128 -9.94 7.38 6.91
C LEU A 128 -8.79 6.79 7.74
N GLN A 129 -8.91 5.54 8.19
CA GLN A 129 -7.83 4.85 8.89
C GLN A 129 -6.63 4.62 7.96
N TRP A 130 -6.88 4.16 6.73
CA TRP A 130 -5.86 3.94 5.71
C TRP A 130 -5.12 5.22 5.30
N ALA A 131 -5.86 6.33 5.20
CA ALA A 131 -5.31 7.63 4.84
C ALA A 131 -4.43 8.25 5.93
N ALA A 132 -4.58 7.82 7.19
CA ALA A 132 -3.86 8.35 8.34
C ALA A 132 -2.50 7.65 8.54
N ASP A 133 -1.66 7.63 7.50
CA ASP A 133 -0.33 7.00 7.49
C ASP A 133 -0.34 5.59 8.08
N TYR A 134 -1.32 4.78 7.63
CA TYR A 134 -1.66 3.51 8.23
C TYR A 134 -0.48 2.55 8.40
N GLN A 135 -0.45 1.90 9.56
CA GLN A 135 0.50 0.85 9.88
C GLN A 135 0.00 0.03 11.07
N GLU A 136 0.38 -1.24 11.08
CA GLU A 136 0.12 -2.21 12.12
C GLU A 136 1.44 -2.54 12.85
N ASN A 137 1.36 -3.38 13.89
CA ASN A 137 2.55 -3.96 14.51
C ASN A 137 3.16 -5.07 13.62
N GLN A 138 3.53 -4.69 12.41
CA GLN A 138 4.08 -5.57 11.38
C GLN A 138 5.40 -5.04 10.82
N ILE A 139 6.33 -5.95 10.56
CA ILE A 139 7.57 -5.69 9.83
C ILE A 139 7.62 -6.63 8.62
N THR A 140 7.84 -6.06 7.43
CA THR A 140 7.99 -6.86 6.20
C THR A 140 9.44 -6.88 5.75
N ILE A 141 9.99 -8.07 5.54
CA ILE A 141 11.32 -8.31 4.99
C ILE A 141 11.15 -8.75 3.54
N ILE A 142 11.67 -7.97 2.62
CA ILE A 142 11.61 -8.21 1.17
C ILE A 142 13.03 -8.43 0.68
N TYR A 143 13.29 -9.48 -0.09
CA TYR A 143 14.61 -9.68 -0.66
C TYR A 143 14.56 -10.38 -2.02
N ASP A 144 15.71 -10.40 -2.69
CA ASP A 144 15.99 -11.35 -3.77
C ASP A 144 17.38 -11.96 -3.56
N THR A 145 17.67 -13.09 -4.20
CA THR A 145 18.93 -13.82 -4.00
C THR A 145 19.32 -14.68 -5.21
N MET A 146 20.62 -14.87 -5.43
CA MET A 146 21.14 -15.79 -6.46
C MET A 146 21.52 -17.16 -5.90
N TRP A 147 22.12 -17.18 -4.70
CA TRP A 147 22.74 -18.36 -4.09
C TRP A 147 22.30 -18.55 -2.64
N ASP A 148 21.07 -18.14 -2.31
CA ASP A 148 20.47 -18.19 -0.97
C ASP A 148 21.20 -17.48 0.18
N GLY A 149 22.40 -16.92 0.00
CA GLY A 149 23.08 -16.17 1.07
C GLY A 149 22.23 -15.02 1.64
N THR A 150 21.66 -14.16 0.78
CA THR A 150 20.79 -13.07 1.23
C THR A 150 19.50 -13.59 1.88
N ARG A 151 18.97 -14.74 1.41
CA ARG A 151 17.84 -15.42 2.05
C ARG A 151 18.19 -15.85 3.48
N MET A 152 19.35 -16.47 3.68
CA MET A 152 19.80 -16.91 5.00
C MET A 152 19.93 -15.74 5.97
N LEU A 153 20.42 -14.58 5.50
CA LEU A 153 20.40 -13.35 6.30
C LEU A 153 18.97 -12.94 6.65
N ALA A 154 18.07 -12.87 5.67
CA ALA A 154 16.68 -12.46 5.85
C ALA A 154 15.95 -13.33 6.90
N GLU A 155 16.11 -14.65 6.82
CA GLU A 155 15.53 -15.61 7.77
C GLU A 155 16.09 -15.43 9.19
N ASN A 156 17.38 -15.15 9.35
CA ASN A 156 17.98 -14.92 10.67
C ASN A 156 17.63 -13.55 11.25
N ILE A 157 17.47 -12.52 10.40
CA ILE A 157 16.92 -11.23 10.82
C ILE A 157 15.49 -11.40 11.33
N ALA A 158 14.65 -12.15 10.60
CA ALA A 158 13.28 -12.46 11.03
C ALA A 158 13.25 -13.15 12.40
N LYS A 159 14.13 -14.14 12.62
CA LYS A 159 14.31 -14.79 13.92
C LYS A 159 14.72 -13.79 15.01
N GLY A 160 15.66 -12.90 14.72
CA GLY A 160 16.11 -11.86 15.62
C GLY A 160 14.97 -10.93 16.06
N ILE A 161 14.17 -10.45 15.11
CA ILE A 161 12.99 -9.61 15.37
C ILE A 161 12.00 -10.35 16.30
N LYS A 162 11.62 -11.58 15.95
CA LYS A 162 10.69 -12.38 16.75
C LYS A 162 11.20 -12.71 18.16
N GLN A 163 12.51 -12.92 18.32
CA GLN A 163 13.11 -13.13 19.64
C GLN A 163 13.06 -11.87 20.50
N LYS A 164 13.16 -10.68 19.88
CA LYS A 164 13.10 -9.41 20.60
C LYS A 164 11.67 -9.01 20.95
N ASP A 165 10.76 -9.15 20.00
CA ASP A 165 9.34 -8.86 20.17
C ASP A 165 8.48 -9.95 19.51
N GLY A 166 7.96 -10.86 20.33
CA GLY A 166 7.10 -11.95 19.87
C GLY A 166 5.73 -11.49 19.34
N LYS A 167 5.31 -10.25 19.64
CA LYS A 167 4.01 -9.69 19.23
C LYS A 167 4.04 -9.07 17.83
N VAL A 168 5.22 -8.73 17.31
CA VAL A 168 5.38 -8.22 15.94
C VAL A 168 5.00 -9.30 14.93
N THR A 169 4.11 -9.00 13.99
CA THR A 169 3.94 -9.83 12.79
C THR A 169 5.15 -9.63 11.88
N VAL A 170 5.81 -10.72 11.49
CA VAL A 170 6.94 -10.67 10.55
C VAL A 170 6.52 -11.35 9.27
N LYS A 171 6.59 -10.61 8.17
CA LYS A 171 6.36 -11.12 6.81
C LYS A 171 7.69 -11.22 6.09
N LEU A 172 7.89 -12.29 5.32
CA LEU A 172 9.13 -12.57 4.61
C LEU A 172 8.83 -12.95 3.17
N TYR A 173 9.32 -12.16 2.22
CA TYR A 173 9.04 -12.34 0.80
C TYR A 173 10.33 -12.37 -0.01
N ASN A 174 10.42 -13.35 -0.91
CA ASN A 174 11.34 -13.27 -2.04
C ASN A 174 10.58 -12.61 -3.20
N ILE A 175 10.98 -11.39 -3.57
CA ILE A 175 10.26 -10.57 -4.54
C ILE A 175 10.23 -11.17 -5.95
N SER A 176 11.22 -11.99 -6.31
CA SER A 176 11.21 -12.70 -7.62
C SER A 176 10.27 -13.90 -7.65
N ARG A 177 9.67 -14.26 -6.51
CA ARG A 177 8.80 -15.43 -6.32
C ARG A 177 7.46 -15.07 -5.69
N SER A 178 7.12 -13.78 -5.61
CA SER A 178 5.91 -13.27 -4.97
C SER A 178 5.23 -12.28 -5.90
N ASP A 179 3.91 -12.15 -5.76
CA ASP A 179 3.18 -11.08 -6.42
C ASP A 179 3.57 -9.72 -5.83
N ILE A 180 3.91 -8.78 -6.70
CA ILE A 180 4.43 -7.49 -6.28
C ILE A 180 3.37 -6.66 -5.54
N ASN A 181 2.10 -6.76 -5.95
CA ASN A 181 1.00 -6.00 -5.37
C ASN A 181 0.64 -6.52 -3.98
N ASP A 182 0.75 -7.82 -3.74
CA ASP A 182 0.63 -8.42 -2.41
C ASP A 182 1.73 -7.92 -1.48
N VAL A 183 2.99 -7.91 -1.95
CA VAL A 183 4.12 -7.41 -1.15
C VAL A 183 3.96 -5.92 -0.83
N VAL A 184 3.51 -5.10 -1.79
CA VAL A 184 3.20 -3.67 -1.56
C VAL A 184 2.09 -3.50 -0.51
N THR A 185 1.07 -4.35 -0.51
CA THR A 185 0.02 -4.35 0.51
C THR A 185 0.58 -4.68 1.90
N GLU A 186 1.55 -5.58 1.97
CA GLU A 186 2.23 -5.89 3.23
C GLU A 186 3.15 -4.74 3.69
N VAL A 187 3.79 -4.01 2.76
CA VAL A 187 4.51 -2.75 3.08
C VAL A 187 3.54 -1.69 3.63
N PHE A 188 2.36 -1.53 3.01
CA PHE A 188 1.33 -0.60 3.45
C PHE A 188 0.92 -0.86 4.91
N LYS A 189 0.70 -2.13 5.28
CA LYS A 189 0.38 -2.54 6.66
C LYS A 189 1.58 -2.45 7.63
N SER A 190 2.82 -2.41 7.15
CA SER A 190 4.00 -2.48 8.03
C SER A 190 4.40 -1.13 8.60
N ARG A 191 4.81 -1.09 9.87
CA ARG A 191 5.47 0.11 10.45
C ARG A 191 6.93 0.25 10.04
N ALA A 192 7.55 -0.86 9.63
CA ALA A 192 8.91 -0.85 9.15
C ALA A 192 9.16 -1.96 8.11
N ILE A 193 10.15 -1.76 7.25
CA ILE A 193 10.55 -2.74 6.25
C ILE A 193 12.05 -3.01 6.28
N LEU A 194 12.45 -4.19 5.84
CA LEU A 194 13.85 -4.47 5.51
C LEU A 194 13.95 -4.95 4.07
N ILE A 195 14.92 -4.43 3.32
CA ILE A 195 15.12 -4.80 1.92
C ILE A 195 16.49 -5.45 1.70
N GLY A 196 16.48 -6.57 0.98
CA GLY A 196 17.65 -7.43 0.80
C GLY A 196 18.03 -7.64 -0.66
N SER A 197 19.28 -7.40 -1.02
CA SER A 197 19.78 -7.79 -2.35
C SER A 197 21.27 -8.11 -2.32
N PRO A 198 21.72 -9.20 -2.96
CA PRO A 198 23.15 -9.38 -3.20
C PRO A 198 23.66 -8.29 -4.14
N THR A 199 24.98 -8.05 -4.10
CA THR A 199 25.62 -7.21 -5.12
C THR A 199 25.83 -7.99 -6.41
N ILE A 200 25.33 -7.45 -7.53
CA ILE A 200 25.54 -7.97 -8.89
C ILE A 200 25.99 -6.81 -9.79
N ASN A 201 27.15 -6.94 -10.46
CA ASN A 201 27.68 -5.91 -11.37
C ASN A 201 27.73 -4.49 -10.76
N LYS A 202 28.11 -4.38 -9.48
CA LYS A 202 28.08 -3.14 -8.67
C LYS A 202 26.68 -2.54 -8.46
N GLY A 203 25.64 -3.29 -8.74
CA GLY A 203 24.23 -2.94 -8.56
C GLY A 203 23.48 -3.93 -7.67
N ILE A 204 22.15 -3.92 -7.82
CA ILE A 204 21.20 -4.80 -7.14
C ILE A 204 20.49 -5.69 -8.16
N LEU A 205 19.81 -6.75 -7.69
CA LEU A 205 18.99 -7.59 -8.57
C LEU A 205 17.82 -6.81 -9.18
N ASN A 206 17.46 -7.15 -10.42
CA ASN A 206 16.46 -6.46 -11.22
C ASN A 206 15.07 -6.45 -10.56
N ALA A 207 14.66 -7.55 -9.92
CA ALA A 207 13.37 -7.62 -9.23
C ALA A 207 13.29 -6.64 -8.04
N MET A 208 14.41 -6.46 -7.31
CA MET A 208 14.50 -5.45 -6.26
C MET A 208 14.46 -4.03 -6.84
N ALA A 209 15.13 -3.79 -7.98
CA ALA A 209 15.09 -2.48 -8.63
C ALA A 209 13.67 -2.08 -9.06
N ALA A 210 12.93 -3.01 -9.69
CA ALA A 210 11.55 -2.79 -10.10
C ALA A 210 10.62 -2.51 -8.89
N PHE A 211 10.77 -3.29 -7.82
CA PHE A 211 10.02 -3.09 -6.59
C PHE A 211 10.31 -1.72 -5.93
N LEU A 212 11.57 -1.32 -5.89
CA LEU A 212 11.96 -0.03 -5.31
C LEU A 212 11.40 1.16 -6.11
N GLU A 213 11.37 1.06 -7.43
CA GLU A 213 10.76 2.09 -8.27
C GLU A 213 9.27 2.23 -7.97
N MET A 214 8.55 1.10 -7.87
CA MET A 214 7.12 1.09 -7.55
C MET A 214 6.82 1.75 -6.20
N ILE A 215 7.51 1.35 -5.11
CA ILE A 215 7.23 1.91 -3.79
C ILE A 215 7.68 3.37 -3.64
N THR A 216 8.64 3.83 -4.45
CA THR A 216 9.05 5.24 -4.49
C THR A 216 7.89 6.12 -4.98
N GLY A 217 7.15 5.67 -5.99
CA GLY A 217 5.96 6.37 -6.49
C GLY A 217 4.80 6.41 -5.50
N LEU A 218 4.67 5.38 -4.65
CA LEU A 218 3.60 5.27 -3.67
C LEU A 218 3.78 6.16 -2.43
N LYS A 219 5.01 6.66 -2.18
CA LYS A 219 5.31 7.67 -1.14
C LYS A 219 4.79 7.33 0.25
N PHE A 220 5.02 6.09 0.70
CA PHE A 220 4.67 5.66 2.06
C PHE A 220 5.20 6.64 3.13
N LYS A 221 4.42 6.82 4.20
CA LYS A 221 4.69 7.79 5.27
C LYS A 221 4.85 7.12 6.61
N ASN A 222 5.66 7.74 7.47
CA ASN A 222 5.90 7.32 8.85
C ASN A 222 6.43 5.87 9.00
N LYS A 223 7.16 5.36 7.99
CA LYS A 223 7.73 4.00 8.00
C LYS A 223 9.25 4.04 8.10
N LYS A 224 9.79 3.14 8.92
CA LYS A 224 11.24 2.95 9.08
C LYS A 224 11.77 1.87 8.14
N ALA A 225 13.04 1.94 7.77
CA ALA A 225 13.65 0.93 6.92
C ALA A 225 15.13 0.66 7.23
N ALA A 226 15.59 -0.51 6.80
CA ALA A 226 17.02 -0.83 6.72
C ALA A 226 17.31 -1.78 5.55
N ALA A 227 18.52 -1.68 4.99
CA ALA A 227 18.97 -2.57 3.93
C ALA A 227 19.89 -3.69 4.45
N PHE A 228 19.94 -4.80 3.72
CA PHE A 228 20.91 -5.87 3.96
C PHE A 228 21.30 -6.58 2.66
N GLY A 229 22.36 -7.37 2.67
CA GLY A 229 22.74 -8.15 1.49
C GLY A 229 24.08 -8.86 1.57
N CYS A 230 24.23 -9.88 0.73
CA CYS A 230 25.50 -10.54 0.51
C CYS A 230 26.32 -9.89 -0.62
N TYR A 231 27.64 -10.09 -0.62
CA TYR A 231 28.51 -9.61 -1.70
C TYR A 231 29.76 -10.49 -1.86
N GLY A 232 30.37 -10.47 -3.05
CA GLY A 232 31.60 -11.22 -3.31
C GLY A 232 32.90 -10.47 -3.01
N TRP A 233 32.95 -9.16 -3.29
CA TRP A 233 34.15 -8.32 -3.08
C TRP A 233 33.84 -6.90 -2.60
N SER A 234 33.32 -5.99 -3.44
CA SER A 234 33.18 -4.55 -3.10
C SER A 234 31.86 -4.21 -2.40
N GLY A 235 30.74 -4.84 -2.78
CA GLY A 235 29.51 -4.86 -2.00
C GLY A 235 28.69 -3.56 -2.01
N GLU A 236 28.34 -3.07 -3.19
CA GLU A 236 27.62 -1.81 -3.39
C GLU A 236 26.12 -1.87 -3.01
N SER A 237 25.51 -3.07 -3.02
CA SER A 237 24.05 -3.23 -2.97
C SER A 237 23.40 -2.51 -1.78
N VAL A 238 23.92 -2.68 -0.56
CA VAL A 238 23.31 -2.09 0.65
C VAL A 238 23.25 -0.57 0.60
N LYS A 239 24.29 0.09 0.06
CA LYS A 239 24.28 1.55 -0.11
C LYS A 239 23.21 1.97 -1.12
N ILE A 240 23.14 1.29 -2.27
CA ILE A 240 22.13 1.56 -3.31
C ILE A 240 20.72 1.40 -2.74
N LEU A 241 20.48 0.32 -1.99
CA LEU A 241 19.20 0.05 -1.35
C LEU A 241 18.81 1.17 -0.36
N ASN A 242 19.74 1.62 0.49
CA ASN A 242 19.51 2.74 1.41
C ASN A 242 19.20 4.05 0.66
N ASP A 243 19.94 4.36 -0.41
CA ASP A 243 19.72 5.56 -1.22
C ASP A 243 18.32 5.54 -1.88
N HIS A 244 17.84 4.38 -2.33
CA HIS A 244 16.47 4.21 -2.84
C HIS A 244 15.41 4.38 -1.73
N LEU A 245 15.60 3.75 -0.57
CA LEU A 245 14.69 3.88 0.57
C LEU A 245 14.54 5.33 1.04
N GLY A 246 15.67 6.05 1.16
CA GLY A 246 15.66 7.46 1.52
C GLY A 246 14.89 8.31 0.51
N ARG A 247 15.08 8.07 -0.80
CA ARG A 247 14.30 8.74 -1.85
C ARG A 247 12.81 8.40 -1.81
N ALA A 248 12.46 7.17 -1.44
CA ALA A 248 11.08 6.73 -1.27
C ALA A 248 10.40 7.31 0.00
N GLY A 249 11.15 7.96 0.88
CA GLY A 249 10.64 8.64 2.08
C GLY A 249 10.66 7.81 3.36
N PHE A 250 11.36 6.68 3.38
CA PHE A 250 11.54 5.88 4.60
C PHE A 250 12.61 6.48 5.51
N GLU A 251 12.41 6.38 6.82
CA GLU A 251 13.42 6.72 7.82
C GLU A 251 14.42 5.56 7.98
N LEU A 252 15.67 5.78 7.59
CA LEU A 252 16.72 4.76 7.71
C LEU A 252 17.17 4.59 9.16
N THR A 253 17.21 3.35 9.65
CA THR A 253 17.60 3.05 11.04
C THR A 253 19.10 2.76 11.22
N GLY A 254 19.90 2.86 10.16
CA GLY A 254 21.36 2.70 10.16
C GLY A 254 21.92 2.33 8.78
N ASP A 255 23.21 2.00 8.73
CA ASP A 255 23.92 1.71 7.48
C ASP A 255 23.57 0.35 6.84
N GLY A 256 22.83 -0.49 7.55
CA GLY A 256 22.42 -1.83 7.09
C GLY A 256 23.41 -2.95 7.43
N LEU A 257 23.15 -4.15 6.91
CA LEU A 257 23.96 -5.35 7.14
C LEU A 257 24.59 -5.87 5.85
N LYS A 258 25.91 -6.05 5.83
CA LYS A 258 26.65 -6.65 4.72
C LYS A 258 27.31 -7.95 5.17
N ALA A 259 27.14 -9.03 4.41
CA ALA A 259 27.87 -10.29 4.62
C ALA A 259 28.66 -10.68 3.36
N MET A 260 29.91 -11.12 3.52
CA MET A 260 30.73 -11.56 2.40
C MET A 260 30.43 -13.02 2.08
N TRP A 261 30.27 -13.34 0.80
CA TRP A 261 29.97 -14.68 0.27
C TRP A 261 28.77 -15.35 0.95
N GLN A 262 28.82 -16.68 1.06
CA GLN A 262 27.81 -17.45 1.76
C GLN A 262 27.96 -17.22 3.27
N PRO A 263 26.89 -16.79 3.98
CA PRO A 263 26.96 -16.52 5.40
C PRO A 263 27.28 -17.80 6.21
N GLY A 264 28.41 -17.80 6.91
CA GLY A 264 28.72 -18.75 7.98
C GLY A 264 28.11 -18.34 9.32
N ASP A 265 28.36 -19.12 10.37
CA ASP A 265 27.74 -18.95 11.69
C ASP A 265 27.89 -17.55 12.28
N GLU A 266 29.06 -16.92 12.11
CA GLU A 266 29.30 -15.56 12.58
C GLU A 266 28.38 -14.53 11.90
N ALA A 267 28.27 -14.59 10.57
CA ALA A 267 27.42 -13.69 9.80
C ALA A 267 25.93 -13.93 10.10
N LEU A 268 25.52 -15.17 10.37
CA LEU A 268 24.16 -15.50 10.79
C LEU A 268 23.87 -14.99 12.21
N ALA A 269 24.83 -15.07 13.13
CA ALA A 269 24.70 -14.49 14.46
C ALA A 269 24.63 -12.96 14.43
N GLN A 270 25.37 -12.32 13.52
CA GLN A 270 25.26 -10.88 13.23
C GLN A 270 23.89 -10.53 12.65
N ALA A 271 23.37 -11.31 11.71
CA ALA A 271 22.02 -11.12 11.15
C ALA A 271 20.92 -11.22 12.22
N LEU A 272 21.05 -12.18 13.13
CA LEU A 272 20.13 -12.33 14.26
C LEU A 272 20.20 -11.14 15.21
N SER A 273 21.42 -10.70 15.56
CA SER A 273 21.63 -9.51 16.41
C SER A 273 21.12 -8.24 15.74
N PHE A 274 21.30 -8.11 14.43
CA PHE A 274 20.78 -7.02 13.63
C PHE A 274 19.25 -6.97 13.67
N GLY A 275 18.58 -8.11 13.52
CA GLY A 275 17.12 -8.20 13.66
C GLY A 275 16.61 -7.77 15.04
N LYS A 276 17.30 -8.17 16.12
CA LYS A 276 16.97 -7.72 17.48
C LYS A 276 17.09 -6.21 17.64
N ALA A 277 18.22 -5.66 17.20
CA ALA A 277 18.49 -4.23 17.30
C ALA A 277 17.59 -3.39 16.39
N PHE A 278 17.13 -3.94 15.26
CA PHE A 278 16.14 -3.29 14.41
C PHE A 278 14.77 -3.22 15.11
N ALA A 279 14.30 -4.34 15.67
CA ALA A 279 13.04 -4.39 16.41
C ALA A 279 13.00 -3.44 17.63
N GLU A 280 14.14 -3.17 18.26
CA GLU A 280 14.26 -2.17 19.34
C GLU A 280 14.09 -0.72 18.86
N ARG A 281 14.45 -0.44 17.61
CA ARG A 281 14.47 0.91 17.03
C ARG A 281 13.15 1.32 16.36
N VAL A 282 12.27 0.36 16.09
CA VAL A 282 11.04 0.56 15.30
C VAL A 282 9.77 0.33 16.09
#